data_AF-A0A954IT47-F1
#
_entry.id   AF-A0A954IT47-F1
#
_cell.length_a   1.000
_cell.length_b   1.000
_cell.length_c   1.000
_cell.angle_alpha   90.00
_cell.angle_beta   90.00
_cell.angle_gamma   90.00
#
_symmetry.space_group_name_H-M   'P 1'
#
loop_
_entity.id
_entity.type
_entity.pdbx_description
1 polymer ?
#
loop_
_entity_poly.entity_id
_entity_poly.type
_entity_poly.pdbx_seq_one_letter_code
_entity_poly.pdbx_strand_id
1 'polypeptide(L)'
;DQDKLAAYQTLHEVLVTVTKLIAPMVPFIAERMYQNLVRSWDISAPESVHLCDYPEPNPAEIDLQLNLRASTAQTVVRMALKLREDNSLRVRQPLAELQYACDAPELAAAIDSLTDVIKDELNVKRLTGRDNLDDLVHYSYKPNLKTLGPKYGKLLGVIKKHLPNLESATLDPLRKGESVTLNLDDNEITLEPDDVLVAVEQASDWVTAGDKGIQIALSTILTPELEREGMARDFVRQVQQLRKEANLEIQDRIRISYASDEAELQNAVAEWSDYIKSETLADSIEQSTTVPPDTSKASIGSLKIAIWIEKAK
;
A
#
# COMPACT_ATOMS: atom_id res chain seq x y z
N ASP A 1 6.68 -26.84 6.30
CA ASP A 1 6.66 -25.39 6.12
C ASP A 1 6.77 -24.74 7.50
N GLN A 2 8.00 -24.43 7.93
CA GLN A 2 8.28 -23.99 9.30
C GLN A 2 7.74 -22.57 9.57
N ASP A 3 7.83 -21.68 8.58
CA ASP A 3 7.34 -20.30 8.70
C ASP A 3 5.82 -20.25 8.92
N LYS A 4 5.08 -21.07 8.16
CA LYS A 4 3.63 -21.21 8.33
C LYS A 4 3.26 -21.71 9.73
N LEU A 5 4.03 -22.67 10.26
CA LEU A 5 3.80 -23.19 11.60
C LEU A 5 4.09 -22.11 12.67
N ALA A 6 5.21 -21.39 12.53
CA ALA A 6 5.57 -20.29 13.42
C ALA A 6 4.49 -19.19 13.42
N ALA A 7 3.99 -18.80 12.25
CA ALA A 7 2.92 -17.82 12.12
C ALA A 7 1.63 -18.27 12.84
N TYR A 8 1.25 -19.55 12.72
CA TYR A 8 0.09 -20.08 13.44
C TYR A 8 0.29 -20.16 14.95
N GLN A 9 1.50 -20.50 15.41
CA GLN A 9 1.83 -20.51 16.84
C GLN A 9 1.75 -19.11 17.43
N THR A 10 2.41 -18.12 16.81
CA THR A 10 2.35 -16.72 17.25
C THR A 10 0.92 -16.18 17.24
N LEU A 11 0.14 -16.46 16.19
CA LEU A 11 -1.26 -16.04 16.10
C LEU A 11 -2.11 -16.67 17.21
N HIS A 12 -1.94 -17.96 17.46
CA HIS A 12 -2.65 -18.66 18.53
C HIS A 12 -2.33 -18.07 19.90
N GLU A 13 -1.04 -17.88 20.20
CA GLU A 13 -0.58 -17.30 21.46
C GLU A 13 -1.12 -15.88 21.69
N VAL A 14 -1.06 -15.02 20.66
CA VAL A 14 -1.62 -13.67 20.71
C VAL A 14 -3.12 -13.71 20.93
N LEU A 15 -3.87 -14.53 20.18
CA LEU A 15 -5.32 -14.62 20.32
C LEU A 15 -5.73 -15.16 21.69
N VAL A 16 -5.04 -16.17 22.22
CA VAL A 16 -5.32 -16.70 23.56
C VAL A 16 -5.00 -15.66 24.64
N THR A 17 -3.89 -14.95 24.51
CA THR A 17 -3.50 -13.90 25.46
C THR A 17 -4.49 -12.74 25.45
N VAL A 18 -4.87 -12.24 24.27
CA VAL A 18 -5.92 -11.23 24.12
C VAL A 18 -7.24 -11.73 24.68
N THR A 19 -7.60 -12.99 24.42
CA THR A 19 -8.82 -13.61 24.98
C THR A 19 -8.85 -13.53 26.50
N LYS A 20 -7.72 -13.84 27.17
CA LYS A 20 -7.60 -13.72 28.63
C LYS A 20 -7.62 -12.26 29.11
N LEU A 21 -6.93 -11.35 28.41
CA LEU A 21 -6.91 -9.91 28.73
C LEU A 21 -8.31 -9.28 28.72
N ILE A 22 -9.12 -9.63 27.72
CA ILE A 22 -10.46 -9.05 27.53
C ILE A 22 -11.56 -9.76 28.33
N ALA A 23 -11.28 -10.93 28.93
CA ALA A 23 -12.27 -11.72 29.66
C ALA A 23 -13.04 -10.94 30.74
N PRO A 24 -12.41 -10.06 31.56
CA PRO A 24 -13.13 -9.26 32.54
C PRO A 24 -14.08 -8.21 31.92
N MET A 25 -13.88 -7.82 30.65
CA MET A 25 -14.64 -6.76 29.98
C MET A 25 -15.74 -7.30 29.05
N VAL A 26 -15.46 -8.40 28.34
CA VAL A 26 -16.36 -8.99 27.34
C VAL A 26 -16.47 -10.52 27.57
N PRO A 27 -17.06 -10.93 28.70
CA PRO A 27 -16.93 -12.29 29.21
C PRO A 27 -17.48 -13.38 28.29
N PHE A 28 -18.60 -13.13 27.60
CA PHE A 28 -19.21 -14.12 26.71
C PHE A 28 -18.44 -14.30 25.39
N ILE A 29 -17.86 -13.21 24.88
CA ILE A 29 -17.04 -13.27 23.65
C ILE A 29 -15.72 -13.96 23.98
N ALA A 30 -15.06 -13.55 25.06
CA ALA A 30 -13.83 -14.18 25.53
C ALA A 30 -14.02 -15.68 25.79
N GLU A 31 -15.12 -16.06 26.45
CA GLU A 31 -15.46 -17.47 26.69
C GLU A 31 -15.59 -18.24 25.38
N ARG A 32 -16.38 -17.73 24.42
CA ARG A 32 -16.54 -18.39 23.11
C ARG A 32 -15.23 -18.50 22.34
N MET A 33 -14.39 -17.47 22.36
CA MET A 33 -13.07 -17.50 21.74
C MET A 33 -12.19 -18.57 22.40
N TYR A 34 -12.12 -18.60 23.74
CA TYR A 34 -11.32 -19.57 24.49
C TYR A 34 -11.78 -21.01 24.25
N GLN A 35 -13.10 -21.26 24.24
CA GLN A 35 -13.63 -22.58 23.93
C GLN A 35 -13.19 -23.06 22.54
N ASN A 36 -13.22 -22.17 21.55
CA ASN A 36 -12.82 -22.50 20.19
C ASN A 36 -11.30 -22.62 20.00
N LEU A 37 -10.51 -21.80 20.68
CA LEU A 37 -9.06 -21.70 20.47
C LEU A 37 -8.25 -22.66 21.34
N VAL A 38 -8.77 -23.04 22.51
CA VAL A 38 -8.04 -23.88 23.49
C VAL A 38 -8.79 -25.18 23.72
N ARG A 39 -10.03 -25.12 24.23
CA ARG A 39 -10.79 -26.31 24.64
C ARG A 39 -11.19 -27.24 23.50
N SER A 40 -11.24 -26.73 22.27
CA SER A 40 -11.55 -27.52 21.07
C SER A 40 -10.53 -28.62 20.77
N TRP A 41 -9.29 -28.48 21.25
CA TRP A 41 -8.22 -29.46 21.06
C TRP A 41 -7.46 -29.83 22.33
N ASP A 42 -7.53 -29.03 23.40
CA ASP A 42 -7.01 -29.37 24.74
C ASP A 42 -8.13 -29.42 25.79
N ILE A 43 -8.60 -30.64 26.04
CA ILE A 43 -9.65 -30.95 27.04
C ILE A 43 -9.10 -30.90 28.48
N SER A 44 -7.78 -30.80 28.67
CA SER A 44 -7.17 -30.73 30.00
C SER A 44 -6.99 -29.29 30.52
N ALA A 45 -7.02 -28.29 29.63
CA ALA A 45 -6.96 -26.87 29.98
C ALA A 45 -8.14 -26.44 30.87
N PRO A 46 -8.05 -25.33 31.63
CA PRO A 46 -9.15 -24.82 32.47
C PRO A 46 -10.47 -24.75 31.72
N GLU A 47 -11.59 -25.16 32.34
CA GLU A 47 -12.88 -25.32 31.67
C GLU A 47 -13.45 -24.02 31.08
N SER A 48 -13.03 -22.87 31.60
CA SER A 48 -13.47 -21.54 31.18
C SER A 48 -12.29 -20.57 31.20
N VAL A 49 -12.34 -19.54 30.36
CA VAL A 49 -11.34 -18.45 30.38
C VAL A 49 -11.32 -17.74 31.73
N HIS A 50 -12.46 -17.71 32.44
CA HIS A 50 -12.61 -17.07 33.75
C HIS A 50 -11.97 -17.86 34.88
N LEU A 51 -11.47 -19.07 34.59
CA LEU A 51 -10.68 -19.91 35.50
C LEU A 51 -9.18 -19.89 35.15
N CYS A 52 -8.78 -19.10 34.15
CA CYS A 52 -7.36 -18.91 33.80
C CYS A 52 -6.74 -17.80 34.63
N ASP A 53 -5.42 -17.89 34.84
CA ASP A 53 -4.63 -16.77 35.36
C ASP A 53 -4.65 -15.58 34.40
N TYR A 54 -4.62 -14.38 34.97
CA TYR A 54 -4.48 -13.16 34.19
C TYR A 54 -3.09 -13.11 33.54
N PRO A 55 -2.96 -12.76 32.26
CA PRO A 55 -1.69 -12.82 31.56
C PRO A 55 -0.69 -11.80 32.12
N GLU A 56 0.54 -12.25 32.34
CA GLU A 56 1.66 -11.44 32.83
C GLU A 56 2.67 -11.19 31.71
N PRO A 57 3.33 -10.02 31.68
CA PRO A 57 4.33 -9.72 30.66
C PRO A 57 5.59 -10.56 30.87
N ASN A 58 6.16 -11.10 29.78
CA ASN A 58 7.47 -11.76 29.79
C ASN A 58 8.56 -10.77 29.33
N PRO A 59 9.45 -10.28 30.22
CA PRO A 59 10.49 -9.32 29.85
C PRO A 59 11.48 -9.86 28.80
N ALA A 60 11.65 -11.19 28.71
CA ALA A 60 12.56 -11.82 27.76
C ALA A 60 12.04 -11.75 26.30
N GLU A 61 10.74 -11.54 26.10
CA GLU A 61 10.11 -11.43 24.77
C GLU A 61 9.99 -9.98 24.30
N ILE A 62 10.38 -9.00 25.12
CA ILE A 62 10.33 -7.59 24.77
C ILE A 62 11.51 -7.25 23.86
N ASP A 63 11.27 -7.22 22.55
CA ASP A 63 12.24 -6.78 21.54
C ASP A 63 11.88 -5.39 20.98
N LEU A 64 12.57 -4.36 21.48
CA LEU A 64 12.38 -2.98 21.03
C LEU A 64 12.87 -2.74 19.59
N GLN A 65 13.87 -3.49 19.12
CA GLN A 65 14.36 -3.37 17.74
C GLN A 65 13.36 -3.99 16.76
N LEU A 66 12.73 -5.11 17.13
CA LEU A 66 11.61 -5.66 16.35
C LEU A 66 10.44 -4.68 16.28
N ASN A 67 10.08 -4.05 17.40
CA ASN A 67 9.03 -3.03 17.43
C ASN A 67 9.35 -1.83 16.53
N LEU A 68 10.62 -1.37 16.52
CA LEU A 68 11.06 -0.32 15.62
C LEU A 68 10.91 -0.73 14.16
N ARG A 69 11.38 -1.94 13.79
CA ARG A 69 11.24 -2.48 12.43
C ARG A 69 9.79 -2.52 11.98
N ALA A 70 8.92 -3.13 12.79
CA ALA A 70 7.49 -3.26 12.49
C ALA A 70 6.79 -1.89 12.37
N SER A 71 7.03 -0.97 13.31
CA SER A 71 6.40 0.36 13.28
C SER A 71 6.88 1.23 12.10
N THR A 72 8.14 1.06 11.68
CA THR A 72 8.72 1.72 10.51
C THR A 72 8.06 1.21 9.24
N ALA A 73 7.97 -0.11 9.05
CA ALA A 73 7.28 -0.72 7.92
C ALA A 73 5.80 -0.30 7.85
N GLN A 74 5.07 -0.32 8.97
CA GLN A 74 3.69 0.17 9.05
C GLN A 74 3.55 1.65 8.67
N THR A 75 4.56 2.47 8.98
CA THR A 75 4.56 3.89 8.60
C THR A 75 4.73 4.07 7.09
N VAL A 76 5.66 3.34 6.47
CA VAL A 76 5.82 3.32 5.00
C VAL A 76 4.54 2.84 4.33
N VAL A 77 3.97 1.71 4.79
CA VAL A 77 2.75 1.14 4.22
C VAL A 77 1.58 2.12 4.33
N ARG A 78 1.36 2.71 5.51
CA ARG A 78 0.30 3.70 5.73
C ARG A 78 0.43 4.90 4.80
N MET A 79 1.64 5.46 4.65
CA MET A 79 1.87 6.59 3.75
C MET A 79 1.61 6.21 2.29
N ALA A 80 2.08 5.06 1.84
CA ALA A 80 1.91 4.61 0.46
C ALA A 80 0.44 4.26 0.14
N LEU A 81 -0.29 3.66 1.08
CA LEU A 81 -1.72 3.42 0.95
C LEU A 81 -2.52 4.72 0.85
N LYS A 82 -2.14 5.74 1.64
CA LYS A 82 -2.74 7.07 1.54
C LYS A 82 -2.45 7.71 0.18
N LEU A 83 -1.20 7.65 -0.30
CA LEU A 83 -0.85 8.13 -1.64
C LEU A 83 -1.66 7.44 -2.73
N ARG A 84 -1.85 6.12 -2.60
CA ARG A 84 -2.70 5.33 -3.49
C ARG A 84 -4.15 5.83 -3.47
N GLU A 85 -4.71 6.05 -2.29
CA GLU A 85 -6.08 6.56 -2.12
C GLU A 85 -6.26 7.95 -2.73
N ASP A 86 -5.38 8.90 -2.37
CA ASP A 86 -5.42 10.30 -2.84
C ASP A 86 -5.31 10.41 -4.37
N ASN A 87 -4.68 9.42 -5.03
CA ASN A 87 -4.50 9.36 -6.48
C ASN A 87 -5.35 8.29 -7.17
N SER A 88 -6.36 7.71 -6.49
CA SER A 88 -7.27 6.69 -7.04
C SER A 88 -6.57 5.42 -7.58
N LEU A 89 -5.38 5.09 -7.07
CA LEU A 89 -4.60 3.91 -7.44
C LEU A 89 -4.97 2.73 -6.54
N ARG A 90 -5.78 1.81 -7.06
CA ARG A 90 -6.24 0.62 -6.30
C ARG A 90 -5.05 -0.25 -5.89
N VAL A 91 -5.01 -0.76 -4.65
CA VAL A 91 -3.91 -1.63 -4.16
C VAL A 91 -3.72 -2.88 -5.03
N ARG A 92 -4.81 -3.44 -5.57
CA ARG A 92 -4.76 -4.59 -6.50
C ARG A 92 -4.12 -4.26 -7.85
N GLN A 93 -3.93 -2.99 -8.20
CA GLN A 93 -3.12 -2.57 -9.33
C GLN A 93 -1.66 -2.55 -8.88
N PRO A 94 -0.82 -3.48 -9.34
CA PRO A 94 0.60 -3.47 -9.02
C PRO A 94 1.24 -2.22 -9.60
N LEU A 95 2.18 -1.65 -8.85
CA LEU A 95 2.97 -0.51 -9.29
C LEU A 95 4.43 -0.91 -9.44
N ALA A 96 5.15 -0.20 -10.30
CA ALA A 96 6.52 -0.55 -10.63
C ALA A 96 7.44 -0.44 -9.42
N GLU A 97 7.32 0.62 -8.63
CA GLU A 97 8.34 0.95 -7.64
C GLU A 97 7.84 1.91 -6.57
N LEU A 98 8.31 1.68 -5.34
CA LEU A 98 8.36 2.67 -4.29
C LEU A 98 9.82 2.99 -3.99
N GLN A 99 10.15 4.27 -3.89
CA GLN A 99 11.44 4.73 -3.42
C GLN A 99 11.30 5.40 -2.06
N TYR A 100 12.32 5.27 -1.23
CA TYR A 100 12.31 5.85 0.10
C TYR A 100 13.65 6.49 0.43
N ALA A 101 13.60 7.54 1.26
CA ALA A 101 14.76 8.16 1.88
C ALA A 101 14.49 8.33 3.37
N CYS A 102 15.52 8.22 4.20
CA CYS A 102 15.40 8.31 5.65
C CYS A 102 16.44 9.26 6.22
N ASP A 103 16.05 10.03 7.23
CA ASP A 103 16.94 10.95 7.93
C ASP A 103 17.91 10.20 8.87
N ALA A 104 17.62 8.93 9.18
CA ALA A 104 18.42 8.09 10.06
C ALA A 104 18.71 6.70 9.43
N PRO A 105 19.97 6.20 9.50
CA PRO A 105 20.34 4.90 8.96
C PRO A 105 19.58 3.71 9.58
N GLU A 106 19.19 3.83 10.85
CA GLU A 106 18.43 2.79 11.56
C GLU A 106 17.03 2.59 10.94
N LEU A 107 16.40 3.67 10.45
CA LEU A 107 15.12 3.59 9.75
C LEU A 107 15.25 2.93 8.38
N ALA A 108 16.32 3.25 7.64
CA ALA A 108 16.60 2.61 6.36
C ALA A 108 16.84 1.10 6.54
N ALA A 109 17.67 0.71 7.52
CA ALA A 109 17.91 -0.70 7.85
C ALA A 109 16.63 -1.42 8.28
N ALA A 110 15.74 -0.73 9.00
CA ALA A 110 14.44 -1.28 9.38
C ALA A 110 13.54 -1.56 8.17
N ILE A 111 13.46 -0.63 7.21
CA ILE A 111 12.72 -0.82 5.95
C ILE A 111 13.33 -1.98 5.15
N ASP A 112 14.66 -2.00 5.00
CA ASP A 112 15.36 -3.04 4.25
C ASP A 112 15.06 -4.44 4.81
N SER A 113 15.07 -4.58 6.14
CA SER A 113 14.80 -5.86 6.81
C SER A 113 13.40 -6.42 6.58
N LEU A 114 12.45 -5.58 6.16
CA LEU A 114 11.05 -5.94 5.91
C LEU A 114 10.62 -5.63 4.47
N THR A 115 11.59 -5.58 3.54
CA THR A 115 11.36 -5.22 2.13
C THR A 115 10.24 -6.03 1.48
N ASP A 116 10.28 -7.36 1.60
CA ASP A 116 9.29 -8.22 0.93
C ASP A 116 7.89 -8.05 1.54
N VAL A 117 7.80 -7.92 2.87
CA VAL A 117 6.53 -7.63 3.55
C VAL A 117 5.93 -6.30 3.07
N ILE A 118 6.74 -5.24 2.98
CA ILE A 118 6.30 -3.93 2.49
C ILE A 118 5.86 -4.02 1.02
N LYS A 119 6.63 -4.73 0.18
CA LYS A 119 6.31 -4.91 -1.24
C LYS A 119 5.00 -5.66 -1.44
N ASP A 120 4.75 -6.70 -0.66
CA ASP A 120 3.55 -7.53 -0.74
C ASP A 120 2.31 -6.74 -0.29
N GLU A 121 2.38 -6.06 0.85
CA GLU A 121 1.31 -5.20 1.36
C GLU A 121 0.94 -4.08 0.36
N LEU A 122 1.96 -3.50 -0.29
CA LEU A 122 1.77 -2.40 -1.23
C LEU A 122 1.58 -2.84 -2.68
N ASN A 123 1.74 -4.12 -3.01
CA ASN A 123 1.82 -4.64 -4.37
C ASN A 123 2.75 -3.80 -5.26
N VAL A 124 4.00 -3.59 -4.84
CA VAL A 124 5.03 -2.89 -5.64
C VAL A 124 6.12 -3.85 -6.06
N LYS A 125 6.63 -3.72 -7.30
CA LYS A 125 7.65 -4.64 -7.82
C LYS A 125 9.03 -4.40 -7.21
N ARG A 126 9.34 -3.15 -6.90
CA ARG A 126 10.62 -2.75 -6.31
C ARG A 126 10.43 -1.79 -5.14
N LEU A 127 11.36 -1.91 -4.20
CA LEU A 127 11.54 -0.98 -3.09
C LEU A 127 13.00 -0.52 -3.14
N THR A 128 13.23 0.77 -3.31
CA THR A 128 14.59 1.32 -3.53
C THR A 128 14.91 2.41 -2.52
N GLY A 129 15.97 2.21 -1.74
CA GLY A 129 16.51 3.25 -0.85
C GLY A 129 17.33 4.29 -1.63
N ARG A 130 17.22 5.55 -1.24
CA ARG A 130 17.99 6.69 -1.76
C ARG A 130 18.46 7.61 -0.64
N ASP A 131 19.50 8.40 -0.93
CA ASP A 131 20.00 9.43 -0.01
C ASP A 131 18.98 10.58 0.16
N ASN A 132 18.31 10.97 -0.93
CA ASN A 132 17.19 11.90 -0.94
C ASN A 132 16.29 11.61 -2.16
N LEU A 133 15.11 12.23 -2.18
CA LEU A 133 14.13 12.11 -3.27
C LEU A 133 13.95 13.43 -4.04
N ASP A 134 14.92 14.35 -3.94
CA ASP A 134 14.79 15.70 -4.49
C ASP A 134 14.63 15.68 -6.03
N ASP A 135 15.20 14.68 -6.71
CA ASP A 135 15.08 14.49 -8.15
C ASP A 135 13.70 13.96 -8.60
N LEU A 136 12.92 13.40 -7.68
CA LEU A 136 11.57 12.88 -7.93
C LEU A 136 10.45 13.87 -7.56
N VAL A 137 10.81 15.00 -6.98
CA VAL A 137 9.86 16.02 -6.55
C VAL A 137 10.00 17.25 -7.43
N HIS A 138 8.94 17.63 -8.14
CA HIS A 138 8.91 18.92 -8.83
C HIS A 138 8.45 19.99 -7.84
N TYR A 139 9.36 20.85 -7.41
CA TYR A 139 8.99 21.96 -6.53
C TYR A 139 8.49 23.14 -7.37
N SER A 140 7.28 23.57 -7.06
CA SER A 140 6.64 24.76 -7.61
C SER A 140 6.82 25.91 -6.66
N TYR A 141 7.56 26.91 -7.12
CA TYR A 141 7.89 28.07 -6.32
C TYR A 141 6.92 29.20 -6.66
N LYS A 142 6.03 29.51 -5.73
CA LYS A 142 5.04 30.59 -5.88
C LYS A 142 5.49 31.83 -5.10
N PRO A 143 5.35 33.03 -5.66
CA PRO A 143 5.78 34.24 -4.96
C PRO A 143 4.86 34.53 -3.76
N ASN A 144 5.44 34.75 -2.58
CA ASN A 144 4.70 35.21 -1.42
C ASN A 144 4.39 36.71 -1.56
N LEU A 145 3.17 37.02 -1.99
CA LEU A 145 2.77 38.41 -2.30
C LEU A 145 2.78 39.34 -1.08
N LYS A 146 2.71 38.79 0.14
CA LYS A 146 2.72 39.57 1.38
C LYS A 146 4.10 40.16 1.68
N THR A 147 5.17 39.42 1.37
CA THR A 147 6.56 39.79 1.64
C THR A 147 7.22 40.44 0.41
N LEU A 148 6.96 39.92 -0.79
CA LEU A 148 7.50 40.46 -2.04
C LEU A 148 6.83 41.76 -2.50
N GLY A 149 5.57 42.01 -2.13
CA GLY A 149 4.85 43.24 -2.48
C GLY A 149 5.55 44.51 -2.00
N PRO A 150 5.90 44.62 -0.70
CA PRO A 150 6.67 45.73 -0.16
C PRO A 150 8.11 45.84 -0.69
N LYS A 151 8.84 44.72 -0.85
CA LYS A 151 10.25 44.72 -1.28
C LYS A 151 10.43 45.05 -2.77
N TYR A 152 9.62 44.45 -3.64
CA TYR A 152 9.87 44.40 -5.07
C TYR A 152 8.68 44.87 -5.91
N GLY A 153 7.79 45.72 -5.38
CA GLY A 153 6.49 46.08 -5.99
C GLY A 153 6.47 46.31 -7.51
N LYS A 154 7.46 46.98 -8.10
CA LYS A 154 7.57 47.18 -9.57
C LYS A 154 8.06 45.95 -10.34
N LEU A 155 8.87 45.10 -9.71
CA LEU A 155 9.45 43.86 -10.23
C LEU A 155 8.59 42.63 -9.91
N LEU A 156 7.52 42.77 -9.13
CA LEU A 156 6.62 41.67 -8.75
C LEU A 156 6.02 40.95 -9.97
N GLY A 157 5.75 41.69 -11.05
CA GLY A 157 5.27 41.11 -12.31
C GLY A 157 6.31 40.23 -13.00
N VAL A 158 7.59 40.61 -12.92
CA VAL A 158 8.73 39.85 -13.46
C VAL A 158 8.94 38.58 -12.63
N ILE A 159 8.93 38.69 -11.29
CA ILE A 159 9.05 37.54 -10.38
C ILE A 159 7.91 36.55 -10.61
N LYS A 160 6.65 37.01 -10.71
CA LYS A 160 5.49 36.12 -10.98
C LYS A 160 5.60 35.35 -12.29
N LYS A 161 6.22 35.94 -13.31
CA LYS A 161 6.33 35.35 -14.64
C LYS A 161 7.43 34.30 -14.69
N HIS A 162 8.57 34.59 -14.07
CA HIS A 162 9.76 33.75 -14.20
C HIS A 162 9.92 32.73 -13.08
N LEU A 163 9.54 33.05 -11.84
CA LEU A 163 9.73 32.18 -10.66
C LEU A 163 9.15 30.76 -10.84
N PRO A 164 7.95 30.56 -11.41
CA PRO A 164 7.42 29.21 -11.63
C PRO A 164 8.14 28.40 -12.73
N ASN A 165 8.91 29.05 -13.60
CA ASN A 165 9.57 28.44 -14.75
C ASN A 165 11.08 28.22 -14.53
N LEU A 166 11.60 28.59 -13.36
CA LEU A 166 13.00 28.37 -13.02
C LEU A 166 13.24 26.90 -12.65
N GLU A 167 14.43 26.40 -12.98
CA GLU A 167 14.83 25.05 -12.59
C GLU A 167 14.91 24.93 -11.06
N SER A 168 14.32 23.85 -10.51
CA SER A 168 14.28 23.60 -9.05
C SER A 168 15.66 23.65 -8.40
N ALA A 169 16.71 23.17 -9.09
CA ALA A 169 18.09 23.20 -8.62
C ALA A 169 18.60 24.60 -8.26
N THR A 170 18.11 25.63 -8.98
CA THR A 170 18.48 27.04 -8.73
C THR A 170 17.84 27.59 -7.46
N LEU A 171 16.72 26.99 -7.03
CA LEU A 171 15.88 27.45 -5.92
C LEU A 171 16.01 26.57 -4.67
N ASP A 172 16.72 25.44 -4.75
CA ASP A 172 17.01 24.54 -3.63
C ASP A 172 17.58 25.21 -2.36
N PRO A 173 18.45 26.24 -2.45
CA PRO A 173 18.94 26.91 -1.23
C PRO A 173 17.81 27.54 -0.40
N LEU A 174 16.72 27.99 -1.02
CA LEU A 174 15.54 28.53 -0.31
C LEU A 174 14.89 27.47 0.59
N ARG A 175 14.91 26.20 0.18
CA ARG A 175 14.40 25.07 1.01
C ARG A 175 15.31 24.77 2.20
N LYS A 176 16.60 25.08 2.10
CA LYS A 176 17.60 24.92 3.16
C LYS A 176 17.67 26.13 4.10
N GLY A 177 16.83 27.14 3.89
CA GLY A 177 16.81 28.36 4.69
C GLY A 177 17.83 29.41 4.25
N GLU A 178 18.42 29.26 3.06
CA GLU A 178 19.42 30.17 2.49
C GLU A 178 18.76 31.10 1.44
N SER A 179 19.29 32.31 1.27
CA SER A 179 18.82 33.25 0.25
C SER A 179 19.41 32.93 -1.13
N VAL A 180 18.63 33.16 -2.19
CA VAL A 180 19.07 32.98 -3.59
C VAL A 180 19.02 34.31 -4.32
N THR A 181 20.09 34.66 -5.03
CA THR A 181 20.11 35.84 -5.92
C THR A 181 19.95 35.39 -7.37
N LEU A 182 18.95 35.95 -8.05
CA LEU A 182 18.56 35.63 -9.42
C LEU A 182 18.67 36.89 -10.28
N ASN A 183 19.02 36.71 -11.55
CA ASN A 183 19.00 37.79 -12.52
C ASN A 183 17.81 37.58 -13.48
N LEU A 184 16.75 38.38 -13.33
CA LEU A 184 15.49 38.24 -14.05
C LEU A 184 15.20 39.52 -14.86
N ASP A 185 15.08 39.41 -16.19
CA ASP A 185 14.88 40.54 -17.11
C ASP A 185 15.84 41.72 -16.81
N ASP A 186 17.15 41.45 -16.73
CA ASP A 186 18.23 42.40 -16.41
C ASP A 186 18.15 43.08 -15.02
N ASN A 187 17.37 42.50 -14.09
CA ASN A 187 17.29 42.95 -12.70
C ASN A 187 17.83 41.88 -11.74
N GLU A 188 18.74 42.29 -10.85
CA GLU A 188 19.23 41.46 -9.76
C GLU A 188 18.21 41.44 -8.61
N ILE A 189 17.71 40.25 -8.26
CA ILE A 189 16.65 40.05 -7.27
C ILE A 189 17.13 38.99 -6.28
N THR A 190 17.19 39.34 -5.00
CA THR A 190 17.50 38.40 -3.92
C THR A 190 16.21 37.94 -3.25
N LEU A 191 15.94 36.64 -3.30
CA LEU A 191 14.82 35.99 -2.64
C LEU A 191 15.28 35.40 -1.31
N GLU A 192 14.58 35.73 -0.23
CA GLU A 192 14.70 35.04 1.05
C GLU A 192 13.72 33.86 1.13
N PRO A 193 13.93 32.89 2.04
CA PRO A 193 13.01 31.75 2.21
C PRO A 193 11.55 32.17 2.41
N ASP A 194 11.31 33.24 3.18
CA ASP A 194 9.95 33.77 3.45
C ASP A 194 9.32 34.49 2.24
N ASP A 195 10.10 34.83 1.23
CA ASP A 195 9.64 35.48 -0.01
C ASP A 195 8.99 34.48 -0.99
N VAL A 196 9.16 33.17 -0.75
CA VAL A 196 8.71 32.12 -1.67
C VAL A 196 7.87 31.08 -0.93
N LEU A 197 6.65 30.87 -1.43
CA LEU A 197 5.81 29.75 -1.03
C LEU A 197 6.20 28.53 -1.85
N VAL A 198 6.80 27.55 -1.20
CA VAL A 198 7.12 26.26 -1.83
C VAL A 198 5.85 25.40 -1.83
N ALA A 199 5.35 25.10 -3.03
CA ALA A 199 4.33 24.09 -3.25
C ALA A 199 4.97 22.87 -3.90
N VAL A 200 4.55 21.67 -3.50
CA VAL A 200 4.95 20.45 -4.21
C VAL A 200 4.02 20.33 -5.42
N GLU A 201 4.55 20.53 -6.63
CA GLU A 201 3.85 20.12 -7.85
C GLU A 201 4.25 18.65 -8.12
N GLN A 202 3.26 17.77 -8.19
CA GLN A 202 3.55 16.37 -8.45
C GLN A 202 4.28 16.26 -9.79
N ALA A 203 5.49 15.67 -9.80
CA ALA A 203 6.00 15.09 -11.03
C ALA A 203 4.90 14.13 -11.52
N SER A 204 4.48 14.21 -12.79
CA SER A 204 3.29 13.47 -13.27
C SER A 204 3.31 11.97 -12.94
N ASP A 205 4.52 11.44 -12.77
CA ASP A 205 4.83 10.02 -12.72
C ASP A 205 5.18 9.52 -11.31
N TRP A 206 5.30 10.42 -10.33
CA TRP A 206 5.63 10.10 -8.94
C TRP A 206 4.80 10.91 -7.94
N VAL A 207 4.27 10.23 -6.93
CA VAL A 207 3.55 10.88 -5.83
C VAL A 207 4.31 10.66 -4.53
N THR A 208 4.46 11.71 -3.72
CA THR A 208 5.37 11.70 -2.56
C THR A 208 4.68 12.02 -1.26
N ALA A 209 5.19 11.46 -0.17
CA ALA A 209 4.75 11.73 1.20
C ALA A 209 5.94 11.69 2.16
N GLY A 210 5.82 12.36 3.30
CA GLY A 210 6.81 12.31 4.36
C GLY A 210 6.16 12.25 5.74
N ASP A 211 6.70 11.43 6.64
CA ASP A 211 6.29 11.29 8.03
C ASP A 211 7.48 10.81 8.88
N LYS A 212 7.65 11.37 10.08
CA LYS A 212 8.64 10.92 11.09
C LYS A 212 10.06 10.64 10.56
N GLY A 213 10.58 11.50 9.69
CA GLY A 213 11.93 11.38 9.13
C GLY A 213 12.08 10.30 8.06
N ILE A 214 10.96 9.87 7.47
CA ILE A 214 10.91 8.98 6.31
C ILE A 214 10.19 9.73 5.20
N GLN A 215 10.78 9.76 4.01
CA GLN A 215 10.15 10.22 2.79
C GLN A 215 9.96 9.05 1.85
N ILE A 216 8.82 9.02 1.14
CA ILE A 216 8.53 8.02 0.12
C ILE A 216 8.07 8.68 -1.17
N ALA A 217 8.38 8.03 -2.29
CA ALA A 217 7.88 8.35 -3.62
C ALA A 217 7.34 7.07 -4.27
N LEU A 218 6.10 7.12 -4.76
CA LEU A 218 5.43 5.99 -5.39
C LEU A 218 5.24 6.27 -6.89
N SER A 219 5.72 5.35 -7.73
CA SER A 219 5.58 5.45 -9.19
C SER A 219 4.12 5.25 -9.60
N THR A 220 3.59 6.18 -10.40
CA THR A 220 2.23 6.11 -10.97
C THR A 220 2.20 5.57 -12.40
N ILE A 221 3.36 5.41 -13.03
CA ILE A 221 3.47 4.84 -14.39
C ILE A 221 3.01 3.38 -14.39
N LEU A 222 2.04 3.08 -15.26
CA LEU A 222 1.57 1.73 -15.54
C LEU A 222 2.13 1.26 -16.88
N THR A 223 2.83 0.13 -16.85
CA THR A 223 3.21 -0.58 -18.07
C THR A 223 2.06 -1.52 -18.48
N PRO A 224 1.95 -1.91 -19.75
CA PRO A 224 0.92 -2.85 -20.19
C PRO A 224 0.93 -4.18 -19.40
N GLU A 225 2.11 -4.63 -18.95
CA GLU A 225 2.23 -5.83 -18.10
C GLU A 225 1.61 -5.61 -16.72
N LEU A 226 1.90 -4.48 -16.08
CA LEU A 226 1.30 -4.14 -14.78
C LEU A 226 -0.22 -3.98 -14.88
N GLU A 227 -0.73 -3.38 -15.96
CA GLU A 227 -2.17 -3.27 -16.20
C GLU A 227 -2.83 -4.65 -16.29
N ARG A 228 -2.28 -5.55 -17.12
CA ARG A 228 -2.79 -6.93 -17.24
C ARG A 228 -2.70 -7.70 -15.93
N GLU A 229 -1.63 -7.54 -15.19
CA GLU A 229 -1.47 -8.15 -13.87
C GLU A 229 -2.53 -7.61 -12.87
N GLY A 230 -2.84 -6.32 -12.93
CA GLY A 230 -3.94 -5.70 -12.17
C GLY A 230 -5.30 -6.27 -12.55
N MET A 231 -5.55 -6.50 -13.84
CA MET A 231 -6.76 -7.18 -14.32
C MET A 231 -6.87 -8.60 -13.79
N ALA A 232 -5.76 -9.36 -13.76
CA ALA A 232 -5.74 -10.71 -13.21
C ALA A 232 -6.05 -10.72 -11.69
N ARG A 233 -5.49 -9.80 -10.90
CA ARG A 233 -5.84 -9.65 -9.47
C ARG A 233 -7.30 -9.27 -9.25
N ASP A 234 -7.85 -8.38 -10.08
CA ASP A 234 -9.27 -8.05 -10.05
C ASP A 234 -10.13 -9.28 -10.42
N PHE A 235 -9.70 -10.10 -11.39
CA PHE A 235 -10.37 -11.36 -11.74
C PHE A 235 -10.39 -12.32 -10.55
N VAL A 236 -9.25 -12.54 -9.89
CA VAL A 236 -9.14 -13.36 -8.66
C VAL A 236 -10.14 -12.88 -7.61
N ARG A 237 -10.22 -11.56 -7.36
CA ARG A 237 -11.18 -11.00 -6.41
C ARG A 237 -12.62 -11.38 -6.76
N GLN A 238 -13.01 -11.31 -8.03
CA GLN A 238 -14.36 -11.66 -8.45
C GLN A 238 -14.65 -13.15 -8.26
N VAL A 239 -13.69 -14.02 -8.60
CA VAL A 239 -13.82 -15.46 -8.36
C VAL A 239 -13.94 -15.76 -6.86
N GLN A 240 -13.14 -15.12 -6.01
CA GLN A 240 -13.20 -15.31 -4.55
C GLN A 240 -14.54 -14.83 -3.96
N GLN A 241 -15.09 -13.74 -4.49
CA GLN A 241 -16.43 -13.29 -4.13
C GLN A 241 -17.50 -14.33 -4.52
N LEU A 242 -17.42 -14.90 -5.72
CA LEU A 242 -18.32 -15.98 -6.16
C LEU A 242 -18.18 -17.23 -5.28
N ARG A 243 -16.97 -17.61 -4.87
CA ARG A 243 -16.75 -18.74 -3.94
C ARG A 243 -17.47 -18.52 -2.62
N LYS A 244 -17.41 -17.29 -2.09
CA LYS A 244 -18.10 -16.90 -0.86
C LYS A 244 -19.62 -16.93 -1.02
N GLU A 245 -20.14 -16.41 -2.14
CA GLU A 245 -21.58 -16.41 -2.44
C GLU A 245 -22.13 -17.83 -2.64
N ALA A 246 -21.31 -18.74 -3.17
CA ALA A 246 -21.63 -20.16 -3.30
C ALA A 246 -21.46 -20.98 -2.00
N ASN A 247 -21.10 -20.33 -0.88
CA ASN A 247 -20.82 -20.99 0.41
C ASN A 247 -19.84 -22.17 0.31
N LEU A 248 -18.83 -22.06 -0.55
CA LEU A 248 -17.79 -23.08 -0.68
C LEU A 248 -16.86 -23.09 0.53
N GLU A 249 -16.35 -24.27 0.88
CA GLU A 249 -15.31 -24.38 1.90
C GLU A 249 -13.98 -23.81 1.39
N ILE A 250 -13.11 -23.40 2.31
CA ILE A 250 -11.80 -22.81 1.97
C ILE A 250 -10.97 -23.76 1.08
N GLN A 251 -11.12 -25.06 1.26
CA GLN A 251 -10.37 -26.11 0.57
C GLN A 251 -11.03 -26.61 -0.73
N ASP A 252 -12.25 -26.18 -1.04
CA ASP A 252 -12.99 -26.67 -2.20
C ASP A 252 -12.28 -26.26 -3.51
N ARG A 253 -12.09 -27.21 -4.42
CA ARG A 253 -11.56 -26.93 -5.76
C ARG A 253 -12.67 -26.55 -6.73
N ILE A 254 -12.38 -25.70 -7.69
CA ILE A 254 -13.37 -25.17 -8.65
C ILE A 254 -12.90 -25.27 -10.10
N ARG A 255 -13.83 -25.16 -11.03
CA ARG A 255 -13.57 -24.81 -12.43
C ARG A 255 -14.14 -23.42 -12.69
N ILE A 256 -13.38 -22.59 -13.39
CA ILE A 256 -13.77 -21.22 -13.70
C ILE A 256 -14.10 -21.14 -15.19
N SER A 257 -15.22 -20.49 -15.49
CA SER A 257 -15.59 -20.16 -16.85
C SER A 257 -15.89 -18.66 -16.94
N TYR A 258 -15.50 -18.04 -18.06
CA TYR A 258 -15.75 -16.61 -18.26
C TYR A 258 -16.10 -16.28 -19.71
N ALA A 259 -16.80 -15.15 -19.89
CA ALA A 259 -17.10 -14.59 -21.20
C ALA A 259 -16.77 -13.10 -21.23
N SER A 260 -15.94 -12.69 -22.19
CA SER A 260 -15.58 -11.30 -22.46
C SER A 260 -15.27 -11.12 -23.94
N ASP A 261 -15.71 -9.99 -24.51
CA ASP A 261 -15.38 -9.58 -25.87
C ASP A 261 -14.09 -8.75 -25.94
N GLU A 262 -13.51 -8.40 -24.78
CA GLU A 262 -12.36 -7.51 -24.66
C GLU A 262 -11.06 -8.30 -24.77
N ALA A 263 -10.31 -8.11 -25.86
CA ALA A 263 -9.06 -8.83 -26.13
C ALA A 263 -8.00 -8.61 -25.04
N GLU A 264 -7.94 -7.42 -24.45
CA GLU A 264 -6.98 -7.09 -23.40
C GLU A 264 -7.21 -7.93 -22.14
N LEU A 265 -8.49 -8.11 -21.75
CA LEU A 265 -8.86 -8.95 -20.62
C LEU A 265 -8.56 -10.41 -20.91
N GLN A 266 -8.91 -10.90 -22.12
CA GLN A 266 -8.61 -12.26 -22.53
C GLN A 266 -7.10 -12.55 -22.43
N ASN A 267 -6.26 -11.62 -22.91
CA ASN A 267 -4.81 -11.73 -22.82
C ASN A 267 -4.33 -11.73 -21.36
N ALA A 268 -4.88 -10.87 -20.50
CA ALA A 268 -4.52 -10.83 -19.08
C ALA A 268 -4.85 -12.16 -18.38
N VAL A 269 -6.03 -12.73 -18.61
CA VAL A 269 -6.44 -14.02 -18.02
C VAL A 269 -5.59 -15.17 -18.54
N ALA A 270 -5.23 -15.16 -19.83
CA ALA A 270 -4.38 -16.18 -20.42
C ALA A 270 -2.95 -16.12 -19.87
N GLU A 271 -2.33 -14.94 -19.83
CA GLU A 271 -0.96 -14.73 -19.36
C GLU A 271 -0.81 -15.06 -17.86
N TRP A 272 -1.82 -14.72 -17.05
CA TRP A 272 -1.80 -14.92 -15.60
C TRP A 272 -2.63 -16.13 -15.14
N SER A 273 -2.93 -17.08 -16.04
CA SER A 273 -3.82 -18.22 -15.75
C SER A 273 -3.32 -19.06 -14.55
N ASP A 274 -2.02 -19.32 -14.47
CA ASP A 274 -1.45 -20.12 -13.38
C ASP A 274 -1.58 -19.43 -12.02
N TYR A 275 -1.34 -18.12 -11.98
CA TYR A 275 -1.56 -17.29 -10.79
C TYR A 275 -3.05 -17.29 -10.39
N ILE A 276 -3.97 -17.10 -11.34
CA ILE A 276 -5.40 -17.11 -11.04
C ILE A 276 -5.81 -18.47 -10.48
N LYS A 277 -5.36 -19.57 -11.07
CA LYS A 277 -5.66 -20.93 -10.58
C LYS A 277 -5.12 -21.18 -9.17
N SER A 278 -3.88 -20.77 -8.89
CA SER A 278 -3.28 -20.96 -7.55
C SER A 278 -4.04 -20.18 -6.48
N GLU A 279 -4.34 -18.91 -6.75
CA GLU A 279 -5.03 -18.03 -5.80
C GLU A 279 -6.49 -18.41 -5.56
N THR A 280 -7.12 -19.14 -6.49
CA THR A 280 -8.56 -19.46 -6.43
C THR A 280 -8.86 -20.94 -6.22
N LEU A 281 -7.82 -21.78 -6.04
CA LEU A 281 -7.94 -23.25 -6.01
C LEU A 281 -8.69 -23.81 -7.21
N ALA A 282 -8.44 -23.26 -8.39
CA ALA A 282 -9.10 -23.69 -9.62
C ALA A 282 -8.30 -24.75 -10.36
N ASP A 283 -9.01 -25.74 -10.91
CA ASP A 283 -8.43 -26.78 -11.77
C ASP A 283 -8.30 -26.30 -13.22
N SER A 284 -9.23 -25.47 -13.68
CA SER A 284 -9.24 -24.93 -15.03
C SER A 284 -9.86 -23.54 -15.09
N ILE A 285 -9.48 -22.79 -16.13
CA ILE A 285 -10.05 -21.51 -16.50
C ILE A 285 -10.32 -21.57 -18.01
N GLU A 286 -11.59 -21.45 -18.40
CA GLU A 286 -11.99 -21.57 -19.81
C GLU A 286 -12.83 -20.37 -20.25
N GLN A 287 -12.54 -19.87 -21.46
CA GLN A 287 -13.42 -18.89 -22.09
C GLN A 287 -14.61 -19.62 -22.73
N SER A 288 -15.82 -19.14 -22.47
CA SER A 288 -17.04 -19.64 -23.07
C SER A 288 -17.77 -18.51 -23.79
N THR A 289 -18.33 -18.83 -24.96
CA THR A 289 -19.24 -17.94 -25.71
C THR A 289 -20.69 -18.05 -25.24
N THR A 290 -21.03 -19.11 -24.48
CA THR A 290 -22.37 -19.31 -23.95
C THR A 290 -22.38 -19.00 -22.45
N VAL A 291 -23.01 -17.89 -22.08
CA VAL A 291 -23.16 -17.46 -20.69
C VAL A 291 -24.41 -18.11 -20.10
N PRO A 292 -24.32 -18.83 -18.98
CA PRO A 292 -25.48 -19.39 -18.31
C PRO A 292 -26.51 -18.31 -17.94
N PRO A 293 -27.82 -18.63 -17.97
CA PRO A 293 -28.84 -17.73 -17.45
C PRO A 293 -28.52 -17.36 -15.99
N ASP A 294 -28.81 -16.12 -15.62
CA ASP A 294 -28.58 -15.55 -14.26
C ASP A 294 -27.11 -15.38 -13.83
N THR A 295 -26.15 -15.49 -14.76
CA THR A 295 -24.75 -15.16 -14.47
C THR A 295 -24.59 -13.67 -14.17
N SER A 296 -24.07 -13.34 -12.98
CA SER A 296 -23.78 -11.96 -12.60
C SER A 296 -22.65 -11.38 -13.45
N LYS A 297 -22.84 -10.14 -13.92
CA LYS A 297 -21.78 -9.39 -14.60
C LYS A 297 -20.89 -8.74 -13.55
N ALA A 298 -19.61 -9.08 -13.60
CA ALA A 298 -18.57 -8.46 -12.79
C ALA A 298 -17.88 -7.33 -13.56
N SER A 299 -17.16 -6.48 -12.84
CA SER A 299 -16.28 -5.45 -13.42
C SER A 299 -14.83 -5.70 -13.02
N ILE A 300 -13.95 -5.65 -14.01
CA ILE A 300 -12.49 -5.70 -13.87
C ILE A 300 -11.98 -4.37 -14.40
N GLY A 301 -11.55 -3.48 -13.51
CA GLY A 301 -11.38 -2.07 -13.84
C GLY A 301 -12.68 -1.46 -14.40
N SER A 302 -12.61 -0.89 -15.61
CA SER A 302 -13.75 -0.36 -16.38
C SER A 302 -14.43 -1.40 -17.28
N LEU A 303 -13.83 -2.59 -17.45
CA LEU A 303 -14.29 -3.61 -18.38
C LEU A 303 -15.32 -4.52 -17.71
N LYS A 304 -16.32 -4.93 -18.48
CA LYS A 304 -17.38 -5.85 -18.03
C LYS A 304 -17.07 -7.28 -18.46
N ILE A 305 -17.33 -8.21 -17.56
CA ILE A 305 -17.10 -9.63 -17.76
C ILE A 305 -18.19 -10.45 -17.08
N ALA A 306 -18.57 -11.57 -17.70
CA ALA A 306 -19.37 -12.61 -17.02
C ALA A 306 -18.43 -13.71 -16.53
N ILE A 307 -18.54 -14.07 -15.24
CA ILE A 307 -17.72 -15.12 -14.60
C ILE A 307 -18.66 -16.04 -13.83
N TRP A 308 -18.46 -17.34 -13.95
CA TRP A 308 -19.15 -18.34 -13.14
C TRP A 308 -18.19 -19.45 -12.74
N ILE A 309 -18.52 -20.12 -11.64
CA ILE A 309 -17.70 -21.18 -11.05
C ILE A 309 -18.53 -22.43 -10.83
N GLU A 310 -17.87 -23.58 -10.97
CA GLU A 310 -18.45 -24.89 -10.66
C GLU A 310 -17.54 -25.60 -9.67
N LYS A 311 -18.11 -26.24 -8.64
CA LYS A 311 -17.32 -27.08 -7.72
C LYS A 311 -16.75 -28.26 -8.49
N ALA A 312 -15.43 -28.43 -8.44
CA ALA A 312 -14.78 -29.61 -8.98
C ALA A 312 -15.15 -30.83 -8.12
N LYS A 313 -15.24 -32.00 -8.76
CA LYS A 313 -15.52 -33.26 -8.08
C LYS A 313 -14.31 -33.77 -7.32
#